data_AF-A0A166E0L6-F1
#
_entry.id   AF-A0A166E0L6-F1
#
_cell.length_a   1.000
_cell.length_b   1.000
_cell.length_c   1.000
_cell.angle_alpha   90.00
_cell.angle_beta   90.00
_cell.angle_gamma   90.00
#
_symmetry.space_group_name_H-M   'P 1'
#
loop_
_entity.id
_entity.type
_entity.pdbx_description
1 polymer ?
#
loop_
_entity_poly.entity_id
_entity_poly.type
_entity_poly.pdbx_seq_one_letter_code
_entity_poly.pdbx_strand_id
1 'polypeptide(L)'
;MVNPWKTYVKLSAVLMGSHGLTKGSLAFLNYPAQIMFKSTKVLPVMVMGAFIPGLRRKYPPHEYLSALLLVVGLILFTLADANTSPNFSVIGVVMVSGALVMDAFLGNLQEAIFTMNPETTQMEMLFCSTVVGLPFLIPPMILTGELFTAWKSCAQHPYVYGVLVFEAMATFIGQVSVLSLIAIFGAATTAMITTARKAVTLLLSYLIFTKPLTEQHGSGLLLISMGIILKMLPENKAPTRIPMSNVKNKHETSYTREEKKAVQIREDVDHEEERPLV
;
A
#
# COMPACT_ATOMS: atom_id res chain seq x y z
N MET A 1 -0.50 19.01 -18.35
CA MET A 1 0.24 18.82 -17.09
C MET A 1 -0.74 19.02 -15.93
N VAL A 2 -1.32 17.94 -15.40
CA VAL A 2 -2.13 18.00 -14.17
C VAL A 2 -1.16 18.07 -12.99
N ASN A 3 -1.20 19.15 -12.21
CA ASN A 3 -0.25 19.39 -11.10
C ASN A 3 -0.12 18.15 -10.19
N PRO A 4 1.02 17.45 -10.21
CA PRO A 4 1.22 16.25 -9.39
C PRO A 4 1.10 16.55 -7.89
N TRP A 5 1.37 17.80 -7.48
CA TRP A 5 1.24 18.28 -6.11
C TRP A 5 -0.17 18.12 -5.51
N LYS A 6 -1.23 18.38 -6.28
CA LYS A 6 -2.61 18.23 -5.76
C LYS A 6 -2.95 16.77 -5.46
N THR A 7 -2.38 15.85 -6.23
CA THR A 7 -2.56 14.41 -6.05
C THR A 7 -1.77 13.93 -4.84
N TYR A 8 -0.54 14.41 -4.66
CA TYR A 8 0.26 14.13 -3.46
C TYR A 8 -0.38 14.65 -2.18
N VAL A 9 -0.93 15.87 -2.19
CA VAL A 9 -1.66 16.41 -1.02
C VAL A 9 -2.87 15.55 -0.66
N LYS A 10 -3.66 15.13 -1.64
CA LYS A 10 -4.78 14.19 -1.41
C LYS A 10 -4.30 12.86 -0.86
N LEU A 11 -3.23 12.29 -1.43
CA LEU A 11 -2.65 11.03 -0.97
C LEU A 11 -2.16 11.13 0.48
N SER A 12 -1.42 12.19 0.82
CA SER A 12 -0.93 12.45 2.17
C SER A 12 -2.06 12.61 3.18
N ALA A 13 -3.11 13.36 2.82
CA ALA A 13 -4.28 13.52 3.69
C ALA A 13 -4.98 12.18 3.97
N VAL A 14 -5.17 11.36 2.94
CA VAL A 14 -5.77 10.02 3.07
C VAL A 14 -4.87 9.08 3.89
N LEU A 15 -3.56 9.12 3.67
CA LEU A 15 -2.55 8.34 4.41
C LEU A 15 -2.56 8.69 5.89
N MET A 16 -2.46 9.97 6.23
CA MET A 16 -2.43 10.43 7.63
C MET A 16 -3.76 10.17 8.32
N GLY A 17 -4.89 10.40 7.64
CA GLY A 17 -6.22 10.09 8.16
C GLY A 17 -6.40 8.61 8.45
N SER A 18 -5.99 7.72 7.54
CA SER A 18 -6.06 6.27 7.75
C SER A 18 -5.18 5.80 8.91
N HIS A 19 -3.94 6.31 8.99
CA HIS A 19 -3.02 5.98 10.08
C HIS A 19 -3.55 6.45 11.43
N GLY A 20 -4.10 7.68 11.49
CA GLY A 20 -4.73 8.23 12.69
C GLY A 20 -5.92 7.41 13.15
N LEU A 21 -6.88 7.12 12.26
CA LEU A 21 -8.06 6.30 12.61
C LEU A 21 -7.66 4.87 13.01
N THR A 22 -6.68 4.28 12.33
CA THR A 22 -6.16 2.97 12.70
C THR A 22 -5.57 3.01 14.12
N LYS A 23 -4.67 3.93 14.42
CA LYS A 23 -4.02 3.94 15.74
C LYS A 23 -5.01 4.31 16.84
N GLY A 24 -5.93 5.25 16.58
CA GLY A 24 -7.01 5.60 17.49
C GLY A 24 -7.97 4.42 17.76
N SER A 25 -8.19 3.53 16.79
CA SER A 25 -9.04 2.36 17.01
C SER A 25 -8.48 1.40 18.06
N LEU A 26 -7.17 1.43 18.36
CA LEU A 26 -6.57 0.57 19.38
C LEU A 26 -7.05 0.92 20.80
N ALA A 27 -7.55 2.14 21.02
CA ALA A 27 -8.20 2.50 22.28
C ALA A 27 -9.55 1.78 22.47
N PHE A 28 -10.17 1.32 21.38
CA PHE A 28 -11.53 0.75 21.36
C PHE A 28 -11.59 -0.71 20.89
N LEU A 29 -10.50 -1.23 20.31
CA LEU A 29 -10.37 -2.58 19.78
C LEU A 29 -9.05 -3.19 20.23
N ASN A 30 -9.09 -4.47 20.58
CA ASN A 30 -7.89 -5.25 20.83
C ASN A 30 -7.06 -5.42 19.55
N TYR A 31 -5.75 -5.62 19.70
CA TYR A 31 -4.83 -5.83 18.59
C TYR A 31 -5.24 -6.97 17.62
N PRO A 32 -5.71 -8.14 18.09
CA PRO A 32 -6.25 -9.19 17.19
C PRO A 32 -7.47 -8.72 16.38
N ALA A 33 -8.43 -8.03 17.02
CA ALA A 33 -9.59 -7.49 16.32
C ALA A 33 -9.17 -6.49 15.22
N GLN A 34 -8.13 -5.69 15.47
CA GLN A 34 -7.59 -4.79 14.45
C GLN A 34 -6.94 -5.54 13.27
N ILE A 35 -6.20 -6.62 13.52
CA ILE A 35 -5.61 -7.46 12.47
C ILE A 35 -6.72 -8.04 11.59
N MET A 36 -7.80 -8.53 12.22
CA MET A 36 -8.99 -9.06 11.55
C MET A 36 -9.60 -8.04 10.60
N PHE A 37 -9.89 -6.81 11.06
CA PHE A 37 -10.43 -5.78 10.16
C PHE A 37 -9.43 -5.35 9.09
N LYS A 38 -8.14 -5.23 9.43
CA LYS A 38 -7.10 -4.87 8.46
C LYS A 38 -6.82 -5.93 7.41
N SER A 39 -7.25 -7.18 7.57
CA SER A 39 -7.17 -8.19 6.51
C SER A 39 -8.27 -7.99 5.47
N THR A 40 -9.44 -7.49 5.89
CA THR A 40 -10.56 -7.20 5.00
C THR A 40 -10.24 -6.12 3.96
N LYS A 41 -9.22 -5.27 4.17
CA LYS A 41 -8.81 -4.22 3.23
C LYS A 41 -8.58 -4.70 1.79
N VAL A 42 -8.24 -5.98 1.60
CA VAL A 42 -8.03 -6.57 0.28
C VAL A 42 -9.29 -6.44 -0.58
N LEU A 43 -10.47 -6.65 0.00
CA LEU A 43 -11.75 -6.62 -0.71
C LEU A 43 -12.07 -5.19 -1.21
N PRO A 44 -12.09 -4.14 -0.36
CA PRO A 44 -12.26 -2.77 -0.82
C PRO A 44 -11.20 -2.33 -1.84
N VAL A 45 -9.93 -2.73 -1.68
CA VAL A 45 -8.87 -2.39 -2.65
C VAL A 45 -9.20 -2.97 -4.04
N MET A 46 -9.60 -4.25 -4.11
CA MET A 46 -9.97 -4.91 -5.36
C MET A 46 -11.22 -4.30 -6.00
N VAL A 47 -12.22 -3.93 -5.20
CA VAL A 47 -13.43 -3.28 -5.69
C VAL A 47 -13.12 -1.87 -6.21
N MET A 48 -12.39 -1.06 -5.43
CA MET A 48 -12.01 0.30 -5.82
C MET A 48 -11.13 0.34 -7.08
N GLY A 49 -10.21 -0.61 -7.23
CA GLY A 49 -9.39 -0.73 -8.45
C GLY A 49 -10.21 -0.98 -9.72
N ALA A 50 -11.38 -1.60 -9.59
CA ALA A 50 -12.31 -1.81 -10.70
C ALA A 50 -13.13 -0.54 -11.04
N PHE A 51 -13.41 0.32 -10.06
CA PHE A 51 -14.19 1.55 -10.24
C PHE A 51 -13.35 2.76 -10.68
N ILE A 52 -12.04 2.78 -10.40
CA ILE A 52 -11.19 3.95 -10.72
C ILE A 52 -10.99 4.10 -12.24
N PRO A 53 -11.40 5.25 -12.83
CA PRO A 53 -11.18 5.54 -14.24
C PRO A 53 -9.69 5.75 -14.51
N GLY A 54 -9.03 4.75 -15.11
CA GLY A 54 -7.61 4.81 -15.49
C GLY A 54 -6.92 3.45 -15.52
N LEU A 55 -7.26 2.54 -14.58
CA LEU A 55 -6.63 1.21 -14.48
C LEU A 55 -7.52 0.07 -14.97
N ARG A 56 -8.86 0.17 -14.82
CA ARG A 56 -9.87 -0.79 -15.34
C ARG A 56 -9.45 -2.27 -15.30
N ARG A 57 -8.76 -2.70 -14.23
CA ARG A 57 -8.39 -4.11 -14.10
C ARG A 57 -9.67 -4.91 -13.80
N LYS A 58 -10.06 -5.76 -14.75
CA LYS A 58 -11.10 -6.76 -14.53
C LYS A 58 -10.45 -7.94 -13.83
N TYR A 59 -10.62 -8.03 -12.51
CA TYR A 59 -10.25 -9.23 -11.78
C TYR A 59 -11.22 -10.37 -12.13
N PRO A 60 -10.73 -11.55 -12.51
CA PRO A 60 -11.58 -12.71 -12.74
C PRO A 60 -12.19 -13.19 -11.41
N PRO A 61 -13.35 -13.89 -11.46
CA PRO A 61 -14.09 -14.26 -10.25
C PRO A 61 -13.31 -15.16 -9.29
N HIS A 62 -12.35 -15.96 -9.78
CA HIS A 62 -11.51 -16.81 -8.93
C HIS A 62 -10.51 -15.99 -8.07
N GLU A 63 -10.09 -14.80 -8.53
CA GLU A 63 -9.25 -13.91 -7.72
C GLU A 63 -10.04 -13.30 -6.56
N TYR A 64 -11.32 -13.00 -6.77
CA TYR A 64 -12.20 -12.57 -5.69
C TYR A 64 -12.48 -13.70 -4.70
N LEU A 65 -12.70 -14.93 -5.20
CA LEU A 65 -12.92 -16.09 -4.35
C LEU A 65 -11.70 -16.43 -3.49
N SER A 66 -10.48 -16.41 -4.07
CA SER A 66 -9.24 -16.65 -3.31
C SER A 66 -8.98 -15.58 -2.26
N ALA A 67 -9.21 -14.31 -2.59
CA ALA A 67 -9.11 -13.21 -1.64
C ALA A 67 -10.13 -13.36 -0.49
N LEU A 68 -11.37 -13.72 -0.81
CA LEU A 68 -12.42 -13.94 0.19
C LEU A 68 -12.07 -15.12 1.12
N LEU A 69 -11.62 -16.24 0.56
CA LEU A 69 -11.18 -17.41 1.34
C LEU A 69 -10.05 -17.06 2.32
N LEU A 70 -9.05 -16.29 1.83
CA LEU A 70 -7.91 -15.86 2.63
C LEU A 70 -8.36 -14.95 3.79
N VAL A 71 -9.23 -13.98 3.50
CA VAL A 71 -9.78 -13.07 4.52
C VAL A 71 -10.62 -13.83 5.55
N VAL A 72 -11.53 -14.71 5.12
CA VAL A 72 -12.36 -15.52 6.02
C VAL A 72 -11.50 -16.44 6.88
N GLY A 73 -10.51 -17.11 6.29
CA GLY A 73 -9.59 -17.98 7.03
C GLY A 73 -8.81 -17.21 8.10
N LEU A 74 -8.31 -16.01 7.77
CA LEU A 74 -7.61 -15.16 8.74
C LEU A 74 -8.54 -14.61 9.83
N ILE A 75 -9.79 -14.29 9.52
CA ILE A 75 -10.81 -13.90 10.50
C ILE A 75 -11.08 -15.04 11.48
N LEU A 76 -11.36 -16.24 10.98
CA LEU A 76 -11.63 -17.42 11.82
C LEU A 76 -10.42 -17.78 12.69
N PHE A 77 -9.21 -17.73 12.11
CA PHE A 77 -7.99 -17.97 12.86
C PHE A 77 -7.80 -16.94 13.99
N THR A 78 -8.02 -15.66 13.69
CA THR A 78 -7.85 -14.58 14.68
C THR A 78 -8.93 -14.63 15.76
N LEU A 79 -10.16 -15.02 15.40
CA LEU A 79 -11.26 -15.19 16.35
C LEU A 79 -11.03 -16.37 17.28
N ALA A 80 -10.42 -17.45 16.77
CA ALA A 80 -10.02 -18.61 17.57
C ALA A 80 -8.91 -18.28 18.59
N ASP A 81 -8.01 -17.33 18.31
CA ASP A 81 -7.02 -16.82 19.30
C ASP A 81 -7.70 -15.97 20.38
N ALA A 82 -8.70 -15.19 19.98
CA ALA A 82 -9.40 -14.25 20.84
C ALA A 82 -10.42 -14.91 21.80
N ASN A 83 -10.11 -16.08 22.36
CA ASN A 83 -10.93 -16.80 23.37
C ASN A 83 -11.31 -15.96 24.61
N THR A 84 -10.78 -14.73 24.73
CA THR A 84 -11.31 -13.67 25.58
C THR A 84 -12.06 -12.67 24.71
N SER A 85 -13.40 -12.67 24.82
CA SER A 85 -14.38 -11.78 24.18
C SER A 85 -13.74 -10.51 23.59
N PRO A 86 -13.65 -10.38 22.26
CA PRO A 86 -13.15 -9.16 21.67
C PRO A 86 -14.06 -8.02 22.14
N ASN A 87 -13.48 -6.98 22.74
CA ASN A 87 -14.24 -5.76 23.02
C ASN A 87 -14.48 -5.06 21.68
N PHE A 88 -15.55 -5.47 21.00
CA PHE A 88 -16.02 -4.82 19.79
C PHE A 88 -16.82 -3.59 20.20
N SER A 89 -16.14 -2.49 20.48
CA SER A 89 -16.83 -1.22 20.56
C SER A 89 -17.24 -0.80 19.15
N VAL A 90 -18.53 -0.51 18.95
CA VAL A 90 -19.10 -0.08 17.67
C VAL A 90 -18.30 1.10 17.10
N ILE A 91 -17.83 2.00 17.96
CA ILE A 91 -17.00 3.14 17.56
C ILE A 91 -15.67 2.71 16.93
N GLY A 92 -15.02 1.67 17.49
CA GLY A 92 -13.77 1.13 16.96
C GLY A 92 -13.98 0.44 15.61
N VAL A 93 -15.09 -0.29 15.45
CA VAL A 93 -15.46 -0.91 14.16
C VAL A 93 -15.71 0.14 13.07
N VAL A 94 -16.41 1.23 13.41
CA VAL A 94 -16.64 2.36 12.49
C VAL A 94 -15.32 3.06 12.14
N MET A 95 -14.43 3.28 13.12
CA MET A 95 -13.11 3.87 12.88
C MET A 95 -12.24 3.01 11.95
N VAL A 96 -12.14 1.70 12.21
CA VAL A 96 -11.32 0.84 11.36
C VAL A 96 -11.94 0.71 9.97
N SER A 97 -13.25 0.50 9.85
CA SER A 97 -13.89 0.42 8.53
C SER A 97 -13.67 1.69 7.70
N GLY A 98 -13.77 2.88 8.31
CA GLY A 98 -13.38 4.14 7.67
C GLY A 98 -11.91 4.16 7.23
N ALA A 99 -11.00 3.71 8.09
CA ALA A 99 -9.58 3.59 7.74
C ALA A 99 -9.34 2.61 6.57
N LEU A 100 -10.07 1.49 6.49
CA LEU A 100 -9.93 0.53 5.39
C LEU A 100 -10.35 1.10 4.05
N VAL A 101 -11.40 1.93 4.02
CA VAL A 101 -11.82 2.63 2.81
C VAL A 101 -10.73 3.62 2.37
N MET A 102 -10.16 4.38 3.31
CA MET A 102 -9.05 5.29 3.03
C MET A 102 -7.79 4.54 2.57
N ASP A 103 -7.44 3.42 3.19
CA ASP A 103 -6.35 2.53 2.77
C ASP A 103 -6.58 1.98 1.34
N ALA A 104 -7.83 1.70 0.97
CA ALA A 104 -8.18 1.24 -0.37
C ALA A 104 -8.00 2.34 -1.42
N PHE A 105 -8.43 3.57 -1.11
CA PHE A 105 -8.15 4.72 -1.96
C PHE A 105 -6.65 4.98 -2.09
N LEU A 106 -5.92 4.91 -0.98
CA LEU A 106 -4.48 5.10 -0.95
C LEU A 106 -3.78 4.12 -1.87
N GLY A 107 -3.99 2.80 -1.70
CA GLY A 107 -3.31 1.80 -2.53
C GLY A 107 -3.53 2.02 -4.03
N ASN A 108 -4.79 2.28 -4.42
CA ASN A 108 -5.13 2.51 -5.82
C ASN A 108 -4.62 3.86 -6.35
N LEU A 109 -4.62 4.91 -5.54
CA LEU A 109 -4.06 6.21 -5.91
C LEU A 109 -2.55 6.13 -6.10
N GLN A 110 -1.87 5.35 -5.26
CA GLN A 110 -0.44 5.08 -5.40
C GLN A 110 -0.13 4.37 -6.72
N GLU A 111 -0.90 3.34 -7.06
CA GLU A 111 -0.78 2.64 -8.34
C GLU A 111 -1.04 3.56 -9.54
N ALA A 112 -2.07 4.41 -9.46
CA ALA A 112 -2.39 5.37 -10.51
C ALA A 112 -1.27 6.40 -10.72
N ILE A 113 -0.61 6.87 -9.66
CA ILE A 113 0.53 7.80 -9.75
C ILE A 113 1.71 7.11 -10.45
N PHE A 114 2.07 5.88 -10.05
CA PHE A 114 3.15 5.13 -10.70
C PHE A 114 2.85 4.83 -12.18
N THR A 115 1.59 4.63 -12.53
CA THR A 115 1.18 4.40 -13.93
C THR A 115 1.22 5.68 -14.77
N MET A 116 0.88 6.83 -14.18
CA MET A 116 0.83 8.13 -14.89
C MET A 116 2.20 8.81 -14.99
N ASN A 117 3.08 8.60 -14.01
CA ASN A 117 4.43 9.17 -13.97
C ASN A 117 5.47 8.06 -13.70
N PRO A 118 5.90 7.30 -14.73
CA PRO A 118 6.89 6.25 -14.58
C PRO A 118 8.28 6.74 -14.15
N GLU A 119 8.57 8.04 -14.34
CA GLU A 119 9.81 8.70 -13.89
C GLU A 119 9.85 8.94 -12.36
N THR A 120 8.70 8.85 -11.66
CA THR A 120 8.64 9.09 -10.22
C THR A 120 9.21 7.91 -9.45
N THR A 121 10.28 8.17 -8.69
CA THR A 121 10.90 7.13 -7.86
C THR A 121 10.05 6.86 -6.61
N GLN A 122 10.01 5.60 -6.15
CA GLN A 122 9.22 5.18 -4.99
C GLN A 122 9.60 5.95 -3.71
N MET A 123 10.89 6.25 -3.60
CA MET A 123 11.47 7.06 -2.52
C MET A 123 11.00 8.51 -2.58
N GLU A 124 10.94 9.10 -3.77
CA GLU A 124 10.45 10.47 -3.99
C GLU A 124 8.98 10.57 -3.57
N MET A 125 8.16 9.62 -4.00
CA MET A 125 6.76 9.55 -3.62
C MET A 125 6.56 9.38 -2.12
N LEU A 126 7.32 8.50 -1.46
CA LEU A 126 7.26 8.32 -0.01
C LEU A 126 7.70 9.59 0.73
N PHE A 127 8.80 10.21 0.28
CA PHE A 127 9.34 11.44 0.86
C PHE A 127 8.35 12.60 0.71
N CYS A 128 7.86 12.87 -0.50
CA CYS A 128 6.85 13.91 -0.76
C CYS A 128 5.58 13.65 0.04
N SER A 129 5.10 12.40 0.09
CA SER A 129 3.88 12.07 0.84
C SER A 129 4.04 12.28 2.35
N THR A 130 5.22 11.99 2.88
CA THR A 130 5.52 12.13 4.31
C THR A 130 5.76 13.59 4.70
N VAL A 131 6.52 14.33 3.90
CA VAL A 131 6.78 15.77 4.11
C VAL A 131 5.49 16.58 4.02
N VAL A 132 4.64 16.30 3.02
CA VAL A 132 3.34 16.95 2.88
C VAL A 132 2.35 16.47 3.96
N GLY A 133 2.49 15.23 4.46
CA GLY A 133 1.64 14.67 5.51
C GLY A 133 1.96 15.18 6.91
N LEU A 134 3.20 15.56 7.20
CA LEU A 134 3.64 16.07 8.51
C LEU A 134 2.77 17.23 9.04
N PRO A 135 2.48 18.30 8.27
CA PRO A 135 1.61 19.38 8.74
C PRO A 135 0.14 18.96 8.91
N PHE A 136 -0.32 17.86 8.30
CA PHE A 136 -1.66 17.31 8.56
C PHE A 136 -1.74 16.51 9.85
N LEU A 137 -0.61 15.99 10.33
CA LEU A 137 -0.52 15.14 11.51
C LEU A 137 -0.29 15.96 12.81
N ILE A 138 0.40 17.10 12.72
CA ILE A 138 0.70 17.95 13.88
C ILE A 138 -0.56 18.52 14.57
N PRO A 139 -1.53 19.14 13.86
CA PRO A 139 -2.72 19.72 14.50
C PRO A 139 -3.54 18.74 15.34
N PRO A 140 -3.93 17.54 14.86
CA PRO A 140 -4.69 16.60 15.67
C PRO A 140 -3.90 16.12 16.89
N MET A 141 -2.57 15.91 16.77
CA MET A 141 -1.73 15.51 17.91
C MET A 141 -1.61 16.57 19.01
N ILE A 142 -1.61 17.85 18.63
CA ILE A 142 -1.63 18.95 19.60
C ILE A 142 -3.01 19.04 20.26
N LEU A 143 -4.08 18.89 19.49
CA LEU A 143 -5.45 18.96 19.99
C LEU A 143 -5.79 17.83 20.98
N THR A 144 -5.32 16.60 20.75
CA THR A 144 -5.49 15.49 21.72
C THR A 144 -4.52 15.58 22.90
N GLY A 145 -3.49 16.42 22.84
CA GLY A 145 -2.46 16.53 23.89
C GLY A 145 -1.53 15.33 23.99
N GLU A 146 -1.66 14.34 23.11
CA GLU A 146 -0.82 13.13 23.10
C GLU A 146 0.64 13.45 22.84
N LEU A 147 0.94 14.50 22.07
CA LEU A 147 2.30 14.93 21.79
C LEU A 147 3.07 15.28 23.08
N PHE A 148 2.44 16.02 23.99
CA PHE A 148 3.07 16.44 25.25
C PHE A 148 3.22 15.27 26.22
N THR A 149 2.22 14.38 26.27
CA THR A 149 2.28 13.15 27.07
C THR A 149 3.39 12.22 26.58
N ALA A 150 3.48 12.01 25.26
CA ALA A 150 4.52 11.20 24.63
C ALA A 150 5.91 11.79 24.89
N TRP A 151 6.08 13.11 24.76
CA TRP A 151 7.34 13.79 25.03
C TRP A 151 7.81 13.56 26.47
N LYS A 152 6.90 13.70 27.43
CA LYS A 152 7.19 13.50 28.86
C LYS A 152 7.58 12.05 29.16
N SER A 153 6.87 11.08 28.61
CA SER A 153 7.20 9.64 28.74
C SER A 153 8.54 9.29 28.10
N CYS A 154 8.86 9.84 26.92
CA CYS A 154 10.14 9.60 26.26
C CYS A 154 11.30 10.22 27.05
N ALA A 155 11.11 11.40 27.65
CA ALA A 155 12.12 12.03 28.50
C ALA A 155 12.40 11.23 29.79
N GLN A 156 11.39 10.55 30.35
CA GLN A 156 11.55 9.71 31.54
C GLN A 156 12.21 8.35 31.23
N HIS A 157 12.07 7.85 30.00
CA HIS A 157 12.58 6.54 29.59
C HIS A 157 13.44 6.65 28.33
N PRO A 158 14.73 6.96 28.45
CA PRO A 158 15.60 7.21 27.29
C PRO A 158 15.78 6.00 26.36
N TYR A 159 15.55 4.77 26.84
CA TYR A 159 15.59 3.57 26.00
C TYR A 159 14.52 3.59 24.89
N VAL A 160 13.41 4.30 25.11
CA VAL A 160 12.30 4.40 24.14
C VAL A 160 12.78 5.07 22.84
N TYR A 161 13.70 6.03 22.90
CA TYR A 161 14.27 6.63 21.69
C TYR A 161 14.98 5.62 20.81
N GLY A 162 15.72 4.68 21.40
CA GLY A 162 16.39 3.61 20.64
C GLY A 162 15.39 2.68 19.94
N VAL A 163 14.31 2.32 20.63
CA VAL A 163 13.22 1.51 20.07
C VAL A 163 12.51 2.26 18.94
N LEU A 164 12.22 3.55 19.13
CA LEU A 164 11.58 4.40 18.11
C LEU A 164 12.42 4.55 16.84
N VAL A 165 13.74 4.72 16.98
CA VAL A 165 14.65 4.79 15.82
C VAL A 165 14.65 3.47 15.06
N PHE A 166 14.75 2.34 15.76
CA PHE A 166 14.72 1.03 15.13
C PHE A 166 13.37 0.74 14.45
N GLU A 167 12.26 1.10 15.11
CA GLU A 167 10.91 1.02 14.54
C GLU A 167 10.78 1.89 13.28
N ALA A 168 11.30 3.12 13.31
CA ALA A 168 11.26 4.04 12.18
C ALA A 168 12.05 3.51 10.98
N MET A 169 13.26 2.98 11.20
CA MET A 169 14.07 2.37 10.14
C MET A 169 13.38 1.13 9.55
N ALA A 170 12.87 0.24 10.40
CA ALA A 170 12.16 -0.96 9.94
C ALA A 170 10.88 -0.59 9.17
N THR A 171 10.14 0.41 9.63
CA THR A 171 8.93 0.91 8.97
C THR A 171 9.26 1.53 7.63
N PHE A 172 10.33 2.32 7.54
CA PHE A 172 10.78 2.92 6.28
C PHE A 172 11.08 1.85 5.22
N ILE A 173 11.91 0.86 5.57
CA ILE A 173 12.24 -0.26 4.67
C ILE A 173 10.96 -1.00 4.25
N GLY A 174 10.07 -1.26 5.21
CA GLY A 174 8.79 -1.92 4.95
C GLY A 174 7.88 -1.13 3.98
N GLN A 175 7.79 0.19 4.13
CA GLN A 175 6.97 1.04 3.27
C GLN A 175 7.55 1.12 1.86
N VAL A 176 8.86 1.26 1.72
CA VAL A 176 9.54 1.23 0.40
C VAL A 176 9.28 -0.10 -0.30
N SER A 177 9.38 -1.22 0.40
CA SER A 177 9.06 -2.54 -0.15
C SER A 177 7.60 -2.62 -0.60
N VAL A 178 6.64 -2.16 0.19
CA VAL A 178 5.21 -2.17 -0.19
C VAL A 178 4.96 -1.31 -1.42
N LEU A 179 5.57 -0.12 -1.51
CA LEU A 179 5.47 0.72 -2.70
C LEU A 179 6.06 0.00 -3.92
N SER A 180 7.17 -0.73 -3.76
CA SER A 180 7.78 -1.60 -4.79
C SER A 180 6.81 -2.64 -5.32
N LEU A 181 6.12 -3.33 -4.43
CA LEU A 181 5.09 -4.29 -4.83
C LEU A 181 3.94 -3.62 -5.58
N ILE A 182 3.50 -2.41 -5.19
CA ILE A 182 2.42 -1.69 -5.87
C ILE A 182 2.86 -1.29 -7.28
N ALA A 183 4.07 -0.77 -7.44
CA ALA A 183 4.59 -0.37 -8.75
C ALA A 183 4.74 -1.56 -9.72
N ILE A 184 5.17 -2.72 -9.22
CA ILE A 184 5.44 -3.91 -10.05
C ILE A 184 4.15 -4.72 -10.32
N PHE A 185 3.37 -5.00 -9.28
CA PHE A 185 2.25 -5.95 -9.33
C PHE A 185 0.86 -5.29 -9.25
N GLY A 186 0.80 -4.02 -8.82
CA GLY A 186 -0.43 -3.28 -8.56
C GLY A 186 -0.92 -3.37 -7.12
N ALA A 187 -1.91 -2.55 -6.77
CA ALA A 187 -2.44 -2.38 -5.43
C ALA A 187 -3.14 -3.63 -4.90
N ALA A 188 -3.96 -4.29 -5.72
CA ALA A 188 -4.70 -5.48 -5.30
C ALA A 188 -3.78 -6.66 -4.96
N THR A 189 -2.81 -6.96 -5.83
CA THR A 189 -1.82 -8.03 -5.60
C THR A 189 -1.00 -7.75 -4.36
N THR A 190 -0.59 -6.49 -4.16
CA THR A 190 0.10 -6.07 -2.93
C THR A 190 -0.76 -6.24 -1.68
N ALA A 191 -2.05 -5.92 -1.75
CA ALA A 191 -2.97 -6.11 -0.63
C ALA A 191 -3.09 -7.61 -0.27
N MET A 192 -3.14 -8.51 -1.27
CA MET A 192 -3.11 -9.95 -1.03
C MET A 192 -1.80 -10.43 -0.41
N ILE A 193 -0.65 -10.04 -0.97
CA ILE A 193 0.67 -10.43 -0.44
C ILE A 193 0.85 -9.96 1.01
N THR A 194 0.48 -8.71 1.31
CA THR A 194 0.57 -8.19 2.69
C THR A 194 -0.38 -8.90 3.66
N THR A 195 -1.49 -9.44 3.18
CA THR A 195 -2.43 -10.22 4.01
C THR A 195 -1.94 -11.65 4.21
N ALA A 196 -1.38 -12.28 3.17
CA ALA A 196 -0.69 -13.56 3.29
C ALA A 196 0.48 -13.46 4.28
N ARG A 197 1.28 -12.38 4.21
CA ARG A 197 2.35 -12.09 5.18
C ARG A 197 1.82 -12.05 6.61
N LYS A 198 0.70 -11.35 6.86
CA LYS A 198 0.08 -11.30 8.20
C LYS A 198 -0.32 -12.68 8.69
N ALA A 199 -0.93 -13.49 7.81
CA ALA A 199 -1.30 -14.87 8.14
C ALA A 199 -0.07 -15.72 8.53
N VAL A 200 1.02 -15.62 7.76
CA VAL A 200 2.28 -16.33 8.05
C VAL A 200 2.90 -15.85 9.37
N THR A 201 2.96 -14.53 9.61
CA THR A 201 3.48 -13.99 10.89
C THR A 201 2.67 -14.48 12.08
N LEU A 202 1.35 -14.53 11.93
CA LEU A 202 0.45 -14.97 12.97
C LEU A 202 0.62 -16.48 13.24
N LEU A 203 0.72 -17.31 12.19
CA LEU A 203 1.06 -18.73 12.30
C LEU A 203 2.41 -18.95 13.00
N LEU A 204 3.44 -18.19 12.60
CA LEU A 204 4.76 -18.29 13.19
C LEU A 204 4.76 -17.91 14.68
N SER A 205 3.98 -16.90 15.06
CA SER A 205 3.78 -16.53 16.46
C SER A 205 3.24 -17.71 17.28
N TYR A 206 2.28 -18.47 16.74
CA TYR A 206 1.79 -19.69 17.41
C TYR A 206 2.83 -20.79 17.55
N LEU A 207 3.63 -21.01 16.51
CA LEU A 207 4.70 -22.01 16.54
C LEU A 207 5.77 -21.68 17.58
N ILE A 208 6.10 -20.39 17.76
CA ILE A 208 7.14 -19.93 18.69
C ILE A 208 6.63 -19.86 20.12
N PHE A 209 5.40 -19.38 20.36
CA PHE A 209 4.85 -19.15 21.71
C PHE A 209 4.04 -20.32 22.28
N THR A 210 4.04 -21.49 21.60
CA THR A 210 3.44 -22.75 22.05
C THR A 210 2.05 -22.62 22.70
N LYS A 211 1.19 -21.76 22.14
CA LYS A 211 -0.21 -21.68 22.57
C LYS A 211 -0.95 -22.97 22.15
N PRO A 212 -1.87 -23.50 22.97
CA PRO A 212 -2.66 -24.67 22.59
C PRO A 212 -3.49 -24.37 21.35
N LEU A 213 -3.18 -25.04 20.25
CA LEU A 213 -3.96 -24.98 19.02
C LEU A 213 -5.29 -25.70 19.24
N THR A 214 -6.36 -24.94 19.43
CA THR A 214 -7.73 -25.50 19.44
C THR A 214 -8.15 -25.91 18.03
N GLU A 215 -9.12 -26.82 17.92
CA GLU A 215 -9.62 -27.33 16.62
C GLU A 215 -10.07 -26.22 15.65
N GLN A 216 -10.54 -25.07 16.18
CA GLN A 216 -10.94 -23.91 15.38
C GLN A 216 -9.77 -23.27 14.62
N HIS A 217 -8.54 -23.29 15.16
CA HIS A 217 -7.35 -22.78 14.47
C HIS A 217 -7.01 -23.61 13.23
N GLY A 218 -7.26 -24.92 13.28
CA GLY A 218 -7.06 -25.83 12.14
C GLY A 218 -7.93 -25.45 10.95
N SER A 219 -9.21 -25.13 11.19
CA SER A 219 -10.13 -24.69 10.14
C SER A 219 -9.71 -23.37 9.48
N GLY A 220 -9.26 -22.39 10.28
CA GLY A 220 -8.74 -21.11 9.78
C GLY A 220 -7.47 -21.27 8.96
N LEU A 221 -6.53 -22.12 9.41
CA LEU A 221 -5.28 -22.40 8.70
C LEU A 221 -5.54 -23.10 7.35
N LEU A 222 -6.48 -24.04 7.31
CA LEU A 222 -6.87 -24.72 6.08
C LEU A 222 -7.44 -23.73 5.05
N LEU A 223 -8.33 -22.83 5.47
CA LEU A 223 -8.90 -21.78 4.62
C LEU A 223 -7.85 -20.80 4.09
N ILE A 224 -6.92 -20.36 4.92
CA ILE A 224 -5.78 -19.51 4.50
C ILE A 224 -4.95 -20.24 3.44
N SER A 225 -4.63 -21.51 3.68
CA SER A 225 -3.83 -22.34 2.79
C SER A 225 -4.53 -22.53 1.44
N MET A 226 -5.83 -22.84 1.46
CA MET A 226 -6.69 -22.92 0.28
C MET A 226 -6.74 -21.60 -0.50
N GLY A 227 -6.90 -20.46 0.18
CA GLY A 227 -6.92 -19.14 -0.46
C GLY A 227 -5.61 -18.81 -1.18
N ILE A 228 -4.47 -19.16 -0.59
CA ILE A 228 -3.15 -18.98 -1.21
C ILE A 228 -2.96 -19.93 -2.39
N ILE A 229 -3.31 -21.21 -2.25
CA ILE A 229 -3.20 -22.21 -3.32
C ILE A 229 -4.08 -21.82 -4.51
N LEU A 230 -5.32 -21.39 -4.26
CA LEU A 230 -6.25 -20.97 -5.31
C LEU A 230 -5.75 -19.72 -6.07
N LYS A 231 -4.98 -18.87 -5.40
CA LYS A 231 -4.30 -17.72 -6.03
C LYS A 231 -3.08 -18.13 -6.86
N MET A 232 -2.37 -19.18 -6.43
CA MET A 232 -1.16 -19.70 -7.07
C MET A 232 -1.43 -20.67 -8.20
N LEU A 233 -2.65 -21.22 -8.29
CA LEU A 233 -3.06 -22.05 -9.41
C LEU A 233 -2.92 -21.23 -10.70
N PRO A 234 -2.16 -21.71 -11.70
CA PRO A 234 -1.99 -21.00 -12.96
C PRO A 234 -3.36 -20.71 -13.56
N GLU A 235 -3.62 -19.45 -13.88
CA GLU A 235 -4.73 -19.14 -14.77
C GLU A 235 -4.48 -19.91 -16.07
N ASN A 236 -5.31 -20.91 -16.35
CA ASN A 236 -5.36 -21.52 -17.68
C ASN A 236 -6.04 -20.55 -18.64
N LYS A 237 -5.43 -19.38 -18.82
CA LYS A 237 -5.71 -18.43 -19.88
C LYS A 237 -4.43 -18.30 -20.67
N ALA A 238 -4.52 -18.67 -21.95
CA ALA A 238 -3.46 -18.40 -22.92
C ALA A 238 -2.95 -16.97 -22.74
N PRO A 239 -1.62 -16.74 -22.81
CA PRO A 239 -1.06 -15.42 -22.61
C PRO A 239 -1.75 -14.48 -23.60
N THR A 240 -2.54 -13.54 -23.08
CA THR A 240 -3.03 -12.45 -23.91
C THR A 240 -1.79 -11.67 -24.30
N ARG A 241 -1.30 -11.94 -25.51
CA ARG A 241 -0.19 -11.23 -26.13
C ARG A 241 -0.56 -9.75 -26.08
N ILE A 242 0.07 -9.00 -25.17
CA ILE A 242 0.21 -7.57 -25.36
C ILE A 242 0.90 -7.44 -26.72
N PRO A 243 0.31 -6.77 -27.73
CA PRO A 243 0.99 -6.60 -29.00
C PRO A 243 2.26 -5.80 -28.73
N MET A 244 3.41 -6.48 -28.77
CA MET A 244 4.75 -5.90 -28.66
C MET A 244 5.05 -4.89 -29.80
N SER A 245 4.14 -4.71 -30.76
CA SER A 245 4.31 -3.75 -31.85
C SER A 245 4.22 -2.28 -31.43
N ASN A 246 3.62 -1.96 -30.27
CA ASN A 246 3.48 -0.56 -29.83
C ASN A 246 4.65 -0.04 -28.97
N VAL A 247 5.51 -0.93 -28.45
CA VAL A 247 6.69 -0.51 -27.66
C VAL A 247 7.89 -0.25 -28.58
N LYS A 248 8.06 -1.05 -29.64
CA LYS A 248 9.16 -0.87 -30.60
C LYS A 248 9.01 0.40 -31.43
N ASN A 249 7.82 0.67 -31.97
CA ASN A 249 7.55 1.88 -32.74
C ASN A 249 7.70 3.17 -31.92
N LYS A 250 7.38 3.16 -30.63
CA LYS A 250 7.49 4.36 -29.79
C LYS A 250 8.94 4.69 -29.39
N HIS A 251 9.80 3.66 -29.31
CA HIS A 251 11.22 3.84 -29.04
C HIS A 251 11.96 4.28 -30.31
N GLU A 252 11.72 3.63 -31.45
CA GLU A 252 12.29 4.04 -32.75
C GLU A 252 11.88 5.46 -33.14
N THR A 253 10.59 5.81 -32.99
CA THR A 253 10.13 7.17 -33.34
C THR A 253 10.69 8.25 -32.40
N SER A 254 10.97 7.92 -31.13
CA SER A 254 11.57 8.86 -30.17
C SER A 254 13.06 9.06 -30.46
N TYR A 255 13.81 7.99 -30.73
CA TYR A 255 15.23 8.09 -31.08
C TYR A 255 15.45 8.84 -32.40
N THR A 256 14.68 8.54 -33.45
CA THR A 256 14.80 9.25 -34.74
C THR A 256 14.40 10.73 -34.63
N ARG A 257 13.52 11.09 -33.69
CA ARG A 257 13.11 12.49 -33.47
C ARG A 257 14.14 13.29 -32.67
N GLU A 258 14.85 12.65 -31.75
CA GLU A 258 15.97 13.28 -31.02
C GLU A 258 17.20 13.44 -31.92
N GLU A 259 17.52 12.45 -32.76
CA GLU A 259 18.61 12.56 -33.76
C GLU A 259 18.35 13.69 -34.76
N LYS A 260 17.14 13.79 -35.31
CA LYS A 260 16.79 14.88 -36.24
C LYS A 260 16.82 16.26 -35.59
N LYS A 261 16.45 16.37 -34.30
CA LYS A 261 16.57 17.63 -33.55
C LYS A 261 18.03 17.99 -33.28
N ALA A 262 18.87 17.01 -32.94
CA ALA A 262 20.29 17.26 -32.69
C ALA A 262 21.05 17.67 -33.95
N VAL A 263 20.71 17.09 -35.11
CA VAL A 263 21.26 17.49 -36.41
C VAL A 263 20.81 18.90 -36.81
N GLN A 264 19.51 19.21 -36.62
CA GLN A 264 18.97 20.52 -36.97
C GLN A 264 19.50 21.65 -36.08
N ILE A 265 19.72 21.38 -34.78
CA ILE A 265 20.38 22.34 -33.88
C ILE A 265 21.84 22.57 -34.28
N ARG A 266 22.52 21.55 -34.83
CA ARG A 266 23.91 21.67 -35.27
C ARG A 266 24.02 22.46 -36.58
N GLU A 267 23.11 22.24 -37.52
CA GLU A 267 22.99 23.03 -38.76
C GLU A 267 22.59 24.49 -38.49
N ASP A 268 21.70 24.75 -37.52
CA ASP A 268 21.33 26.12 -37.12
C ASP A 268 22.49 26.87 -36.45
N VAL A 269 23.36 26.18 -35.70
CA VAL A 269 24.55 26.77 -35.06
C VAL A 269 25.64 27.06 -36.10
N ASP A 270 25.87 26.15 -37.05
CA ASP A 270 26.85 26.36 -38.12
C ASP A 270 26.43 27.50 -39.07
N HIS A 271 25.12 27.70 -39.30
CA HIS A 271 24.60 28.85 -40.06
C HIS A 271 24.62 30.19 -39.30
N GLU A 272 24.77 30.17 -37.98
CA GLU A 272 24.88 31.38 -37.15
C GLU A 272 26.32 31.87 -37.03
N GLU A 273 27.32 30.98 -37.15
CA GLU A 273 28.75 31.32 -37.21
C GLU A 273 29.22 31.87 -38.58
N GLU A 274 28.53 31.56 -39.69
CA GLU A 274 28.86 32.08 -41.03
C GLU A 274 28.29 33.48 -41.34
N ARG A 275 27.57 34.12 -40.41
CA ARG A 275 27.05 35.48 -40.62
C ARG A 275 28.19 36.51 -40.55
N PRO A 276 28.45 37.29 -41.62
CA PRO A 276 29.47 38.33 -41.57
C PRO A 276 29.08 39.39 -40.55
N LEU A 277 30.03 39.71 -39.66
CA LEU A 277 29.92 40.81 -38.71
C LEU A 277 29.76 42.13 -39.49
N VAL A 278 28.56 42.70 -39.42
CA VAL A 278 28.26 44.09 -39.82
C VAL A 278 28.37 44.97 -38.59
#